data_AF-A0AAU5UET6-F1
#
_entry.id   AF-A0AAU5UET6-F1
#
_cell.length_a   1.000
_cell.length_b   1.000
_cell.length_c   1.000
_cell.angle_alpha   90.00
_cell.angle_beta   90.00
_cell.angle_gamma   90.00
#
_symmetry.space_group_name_H-M   'P 1'
#
loop_
_entity.id
_entity.type
_entity.pdbx_description
1 polymer ?
#
loop_
_entity_poly.entity_id
_entity_poly.type
_entity_poly.pdbx_seq_one_letter_code
_entity_poly.pdbx_strand_id
1 'polypeptide(L)'
;MAEEPSLEAVSQFVERFAGVLANSGVPTMSARVMGAMLVSPTGTMTAAELAEALKISQPAVSGAVRQLLQVSFISRERLPGSRKDHYRIREDVFAAILERRNLALSEWESTSRSGAALFAADSPVARRLTEAADFFAFIHTDMEQMIKNWRADHPG
;
A
#
# COMPACT_ATOMS: atom_id res chain seq x y z
N MET A 1 -18.45 -27.46 -8.48
CA MET A 1 -17.25 -27.02 -7.75
C MET A 1 -16.32 -26.43 -8.77
N ALA A 2 -15.83 -25.20 -8.57
CA ALA A 2 -14.77 -24.68 -9.41
C ALA A 2 -13.51 -25.52 -9.16
N GLU A 3 -12.79 -25.89 -10.22
CA GLU A 3 -11.52 -26.60 -10.12
C GLU A 3 -10.49 -25.66 -9.45
N GLU A 4 -9.72 -26.17 -8.49
CA GLU A 4 -8.68 -25.35 -7.85
C GLU A 4 -7.65 -24.92 -8.90
N PRO A 5 -7.24 -23.64 -8.90
CA PRO A 5 -6.29 -23.15 -9.88
C PRO A 5 -4.94 -23.83 -9.70
N SER A 6 -4.27 -24.16 -10.80
CA SER A 6 -2.92 -24.75 -10.74
C SER A 6 -1.92 -23.77 -10.10
N LEU A 7 -0.89 -24.31 -9.44
CA LEU A 7 0.20 -23.49 -8.86
C LEU A 7 0.87 -22.59 -9.90
N GLU A 8 0.96 -23.07 -11.14
CA GLU A 8 1.49 -22.28 -12.26
C GLU A 8 0.59 -21.09 -12.61
N ALA A 9 -0.74 -21.30 -12.69
CA ALA A 9 -1.69 -20.23 -12.96
C ALA A 9 -1.65 -19.14 -11.86
N VAL A 10 -1.55 -19.55 -10.60
CA VAL A 10 -1.39 -18.64 -9.45
C VAL A 10 -0.07 -17.87 -9.54
N SER A 11 1.06 -18.55 -9.82
CA SER A 11 2.36 -17.90 -9.97
C SER A 11 2.36 -16.88 -11.11
N GLN A 12 1.78 -17.20 -12.26
CA GLN A 12 1.67 -16.27 -13.38
C GLN A 12 0.78 -15.06 -13.02
N PHE A 13 -0.29 -15.26 -12.27
CA PHE A 13 -1.10 -14.16 -11.76
C PHE A 13 -0.29 -13.25 -10.84
N VAL A 14 0.46 -13.82 -9.88
CA VAL A 14 1.31 -13.06 -8.95
C VAL A 14 2.31 -12.20 -9.71
N GLU A 15 2.99 -12.75 -10.73
CA GLU A 15 3.96 -11.97 -11.53
C GLU A 15 3.28 -10.86 -12.35
N ARG A 16 2.12 -11.13 -12.97
CA ARG A 16 1.35 -10.09 -13.69
C ARG A 16 0.89 -8.97 -12.76
N PHE A 17 0.33 -9.33 -11.62
CA PHE A 17 -0.14 -8.38 -10.62
C PHE A 17 1.01 -7.55 -10.06
N ALA A 18 2.14 -8.20 -9.75
CA ALA A 18 3.35 -7.51 -9.32
C ALA A 18 3.87 -6.54 -10.37
N GLY A 19 3.79 -6.88 -11.66
CA GLY A 19 4.14 -6.00 -12.77
C GLY A 19 3.29 -4.72 -12.83
N VAL A 20 1.97 -4.85 -12.66
CA VAL A 20 1.06 -3.69 -12.61
C VAL A 20 1.44 -2.73 -11.47
N LEU A 21 1.70 -3.29 -10.29
CA LEU A 21 2.07 -2.51 -9.11
C LEU A 21 3.45 -1.86 -9.27
N ALA A 22 4.41 -2.58 -9.84
CA ALA A 22 5.74 -2.06 -10.11
C ALA A 22 5.70 -0.84 -11.04
N ASN A 23 4.87 -0.90 -12.09
CA ASN A 23 4.66 0.22 -13.00
C ASN A 23 4.01 1.45 -12.32
N SER A 24 3.35 1.27 -11.18
CA SER A 24 2.79 2.35 -10.36
C SER A 24 3.73 2.88 -9.27
N GLY A 25 4.99 2.43 -9.26
CA GLY A 25 6.04 2.90 -8.34
C GLY A 25 6.22 2.05 -7.07
N VAL A 26 5.53 0.93 -6.94
CA VAL A 26 5.80 -0.03 -5.85
C VAL A 26 7.10 -0.77 -6.14
N PRO A 27 8.05 -0.91 -5.19
CA PRO A 27 9.26 -1.67 -5.44
C PRO A 27 8.94 -3.11 -5.87
N THR A 28 9.57 -3.60 -6.94
CA THR A 28 9.24 -4.89 -7.59
C THR A 28 9.11 -6.05 -6.61
N MET A 29 10.06 -6.19 -5.67
CA MET A 29 10.00 -7.27 -4.69
C MET A 29 8.87 -7.10 -3.66
N SER A 30 8.51 -5.86 -3.32
CA SER A 30 7.37 -5.58 -2.43
C SER A 30 6.06 -5.91 -3.14
N ALA A 31 5.96 -5.60 -4.44
CA ALA A 31 4.83 -5.97 -5.27
C ALA A 31 4.65 -7.50 -5.41
N ARG A 32 5.75 -8.25 -5.59
CA ARG A 32 5.73 -9.72 -5.63
C ARG A 32 5.31 -10.33 -4.29
N VAL A 33 5.84 -9.84 -3.16
CA VAL A 33 5.44 -10.28 -1.81
C VAL A 33 3.97 -9.97 -1.53
N MET A 34 3.49 -8.79 -1.94
CA MET A 34 2.07 -8.42 -1.85
C MET A 34 1.18 -9.40 -2.63
N GLY A 35 1.53 -9.68 -3.89
CA GLY A 35 0.81 -10.67 -4.71
C GLY A 35 0.80 -12.06 -4.08
N ALA A 36 1.94 -12.55 -3.59
CA ALA A 36 2.04 -13.86 -2.94
C ALA A 36 1.17 -13.98 -1.68
N MET A 37 1.13 -12.95 -0.84
CA MET A 37 0.27 -13.01 0.35
C MET A 37 -1.22 -12.89 0.02
N LEU A 38 -1.59 -12.10 -1.00
CA LEU A 38 -3.00 -11.93 -1.39
C LEU A 38 -3.63 -13.24 -1.90
N VAL A 39 -2.82 -14.14 -2.47
CA VAL A 39 -3.26 -15.47 -2.90
C VAL A 39 -3.01 -16.55 -1.85
N SER A 40 -2.46 -16.20 -0.67
CA SER A 40 -2.29 -17.13 0.44
C SER A 40 -3.66 -17.45 1.06
N PRO A 41 -4.06 -18.73 1.18
CA PRO A 41 -5.36 -19.10 1.75
C PRO A 41 -5.59 -18.59 3.18
N THR A 42 -4.52 -18.41 3.95
CA THR A 42 -4.58 -17.94 5.35
C THR A 42 -4.34 -16.44 5.50
N GLY A 43 -3.93 -15.76 4.41
CA GLY A 43 -3.44 -14.37 4.46
C GLY A 43 -2.20 -14.17 5.36
N THR A 44 -1.59 -15.25 5.84
CA THR A 44 -0.46 -15.23 6.78
C THR A 44 0.69 -16.08 6.24
N MET A 45 1.90 -15.53 6.19
CA MET A 45 3.10 -16.23 5.71
C MET A 45 4.34 -15.84 6.51
N THR A 46 5.28 -16.76 6.64
CA THR A 46 6.64 -16.51 7.14
C THR A 46 7.57 -16.06 6.01
N ALA A 47 8.73 -15.49 6.36
CA ALA A 47 9.75 -15.15 5.36
C ALA A 47 10.23 -16.37 4.55
N ALA A 48 10.20 -17.56 5.17
CA ALA A 48 10.57 -18.82 4.52
C ALA A 48 9.54 -19.24 3.46
N GLU A 49 8.25 -19.18 3.80
CA GLU A 49 7.17 -19.51 2.87
C GLU A 49 7.09 -18.50 1.72
N LEU A 50 7.32 -17.22 2.00
CA LEU A 50 7.43 -16.19 0.96
C LEU A 50 8.60 -16.44 0.01
N ALA A 51 9.76 -16.84 0.54
CA ALA A 51 10.93 -17.16 -0.27
C ALA A 51 10.66 -18.37 -1.17
N GLU A 52 10.02 -19.41 -0.64
CA GLU A 52 9.63 -20.61 -1.37
C GLU A 52 8.61 -20.29 -2.48
N ALA A 53 7.51 -19.60 -2.13
CA ALA A 53 6.46 -19.25 -3.06
C ALA A 53 6.95 -18.39 -4.24
N LEU A 54 7.92 -17.50 -3.98
CA LEU A 54 8.49 -16.59 -4.99
C LEU A 54 9.74 -17.15 -5.68
N LYS A 55 10.22 -18.33 -5.28
CA LYS A 55 11.46 -18.98 -5.76
C LYS A 55 12.69 -18.06 -5.63
N ILE A 56 12.86 -17.47 -4.45
CA ILE A 56 13.95 -16.54 -4.12
C ILE A 56 14.60 -16.89 -2.77
N SER A 57 15.67 -16.18 -2.40
CA SER A 57 16.29 -16.35 -1.09
C SER A 57 15.56 -15.56 0.01
N GLN A 58 15.60 -16.05 1.25
CA GLN A 58 15.04 -15.32 2.42
C GLN A 58 15.63 -13.92 2.62
N PRO A 59 16.96 -13.69 2.43
CA PRO A 59 17.51 -12.34 2.45
C PRO A 59 16.85 -11.39 1.44
N ALA A 60 16.46 -11.88 0.25
CA ALA A 60 15.78 -11.08 -0.76
C ALA A 60 14.35 -10.67 -0.36
N VAL A 61 13.70 -11.45 0.53
CA VAL A 61 12.36 -11.14 1.07
C VAL A 61 12.42 -10.04 2.14
N SER A 62 13.51 -9.96 2.89
CA SER A 62 13.61 -9.15 4.11
C SER A 62 13.38 -7.64 3.87
N GLY A 63 13.88 -7.12 2.74
CA GLY A 63 13.68 -5.73 2.35
C GLY A 63 12.22 -5.43 2.01
N ALA A 64 11.58 -6.31 1.25
CA ALA A 64 10.17 -6.20 0.87
C ALA A 64 9.25 -6.26 2.09
N VAL A 65 9.45 -7.23 2.98
CA VAL A 65 8.69 -7.35 4.24
C VAL A 65 8.84 -6.10 5.09
N ARG A 66 10.05 -5.56 5.24
CA ARG A 66 10.28 -4.34 6.02
C ARG A 66 9.51 -3.15 5.43
N GLN A 67 9.55 -2.98 4.11
CA GLN A 67 8.83 -1.93 3.42
C GLN A 67 7.32 -2.09 3.60
N LEU A 68 6.79 -3.30 3.47
CA LEU A 68 5.37 -3.60 3.63
C LEU A 68 4.89 -3.41 5.07
N LEU A 69 5.72 -3.69 6.08
CA LEU A 69 5.44 -3.32 7.48
C LEU A 69 5.39 -1.78 7.64
N GLN A 70 6.34 -1.06 7.03
CA GLN A 70 6.41 0.41 7.14
C GLN A 70 5.20 1.11 6.51
N VAL A 71 4.67 0.58 5.41
CA VAL A 71 3.44 1.11 4.79
C VAL A 71 2.17 0.52 5.40
N SER A 72 2.29 -0.24 6.50
CA SER A 72 1.18 -0.93 7.15
C SER A 72 0.38 -1.82 6.20
N PHE A 73 1.03 -2.41 5.19
CA PHE A 73 0.40 -3.42 4.35
C PHE A 73 0.25 -4.76 5.11
N ILE A 74 1.25 -5.08 5.91
CA ILE A 74 1.26 -6.25 6.80
C ILE A 74 1.46 -5.86 8.24
N SER A 75 1.00 -6.72 9.12
CA SER A 75 1.36 -6.77 10.53
C SER A 75 2.29 -7.95 10.80
N ARG A 76 3.04 -7.86 11.89
CA ARG A 76 3.84 -8.97 12.41
C ARG A 76 3.10 -9.61 13.57
N GLU A 77 2.85 -10.90 13.47
CA GLU A 77 2.22 -11.70 14.51
C GLU A 77 3.22 -12.69 15.12
N ARG A 78 3.11 -12.88 16.43
CA ARG A 78 3.83 -13.94 17.16
C ARG A 78 2.85 -15.04 17.52
N LEU A 79 2.99 -16.19 16.88
CA LEU A 79 2.23 -17.39 17.24
C LEU A 79 2.85 -18.08 18.46
N PRO A 80 2.06 -18.47 19.48
CA PRO A 80 2.56 -19.23 20.63
C PRO A 80 3.35 -20.47 20.19
N GLY A 81 4.54 -20.66 20.75
CA GLY A 81 5.41 -21.81 20.44
C GLY A 81 6.22 -21.68 19.15
N SER A 82 6.00 -20.65 18.33
CA SER A 82 6.83 -20.39 17.14
C SER A 82 7.94 -19.40 17.42
N ARG A 83 9.16 -19.73 16.98
CA ARG A 83 10.29 -18.78 16.97
C ARG A 83 10.33 -17.92 15.71
N LYS A 84 9.46 -18.19 14.73
CA LYS A 84 9.45 -17.49 13.44
C LYS A 84 8.45 -16.34 13.48
N ASP A 85 8.83 -15.22 12.88
CA ASP A 85 7.90 -14.12 12.61
C ASP A 85 6.88 -14.57 11.54
N HIS A 86 5.60 -14.32 11.82
CA HIS A 86 4.51 -14.50 10.87
C HIS A 86 4.04 -13.12 10.42
N TYR A 87 3.83 -12.97 9.11
CA TYR A 87 3.35 -11.73 8.51
C TYR A 87 1.93 -11.95 8.05
N ARG A 88 1.00 -11.12 8.51
CA ARG A 88 -0.42 -11.19 8.18
C ARG A 88 -0.82 -9.96 7.37
N ILE A 89 -1.59 -10.16 6.30
CA ILE A 89 -2.28 -9.05 5.61
C ILE A 89 -3.27 -8.43 6.59
N ARG A 90 -3.20 -7.11 6.76
CA ARG A 90 -4.17 -6.42 7.62
C ARG A 90 -5.57 -6.50 7.01
N GLU A 91 -6.56 -6.78 7.86
CA GLU A 91 -7.94 -6.42 7.54
C GLU A 91 -7.97 -4.92 7.25
N ASP A 92 -8.74 -4.48 6.25
CA ASP A 92 -8.82 -3.08 5.79
C ASP A 92 -7.59 -2.48 5.06
N VAL A 93 -6.57 -3.28 4.76
CA VAL A 93 -5.26 -2.79 4.31
C VAL A 93 -5.27 -1.71 3.21
N PHE A 94 -6.17 -1.83 2.24
CA PHE A 94 -6.27 -0.87 1.13
C PHE A 94 -6.83 0.48 1.59
N ALA A 95 -7.80 0.47 2.51
CA ALA A 95 -8.30 1.69 3.13
C ALA A 95 -7.20 2.36 3.96
N ALA A 96 -6.48 1.60 4.79
CA ALA A 96 -5.38 2.14 5.60
C ALA A 96 -4.23 2.72 4.75
N ILE A 97 -3.89 2.10 3.60
CA ILE A 97 -2.91 2.64 2.65
C ILE A 97 -3.39 3.99 2.09
N LEU A 98 -4.66 4.08 1.69
CA LEU A 98 -5.22 5.31 1.13
C LEU A 98 -5.27 6.42 2.19
N GLU A 99 -5.62 6.11 3.44
CA GLU A 99 -5.57 7.09 4.54
C GLU A 99 -4.17 7.65 4.75
N ARG A 100 -3.16 6.78 4.79
CA ARG A 100 -1.78 7.21 4.97
C ARG A 100 -1.29 8.09 3.82
N ARG A 101 -1.70 7.77 2.58
CA ARG A 101 -1.44 8.63 1.42
C ARG A 101 -2.19 9.95 1.49
N ASN A 102 -3.39 9.95 2.07
CA ASN A 102 -4.19 11.14 2.25
C ASN A 102 -3.46 12.17 3.14
N LEU A 103 -2.80 11.74 4.20
CA LEU A 103 -2.01 12.64 5.06
C LEU A 103 -0.95 13.44 4.29
N ALA A 104 -0.34 12.85 3.26
CA ALA A 104 0.63 13.56 2.42
C ALA A 104 -0.01 14.70 1.60
N LEU A 105 -1.29 14.58 1.23
CA LEU A 105 -2.01 15.65 0.54
C LEU A 105 -2.19 16.87 1.44
N SER A 106 -2.43 16.67 2.74
CA SER A 106 -2.52 17.76 3.71
C SER A 106 -1.18 18.49 3.88
N GLU A 107 -0.07 17.75 3.90
CA GLU A 107 1.28 18.35 3.93
C GLU A 107 1.58 19.15 2.65
N TRP A 108 1.18 18.63 1.49
CA TRP A 108 1.34 19.32 0.21
C TRP A 108 0.48 20.58 0.14
N GLU A 109 -0.77 20.51 0.60
CA GLU A 109 -1.64 21.68 0.73
C GLU A 109 -0.95 22.76 1.56
N SER A 110 -0.53 22.43 2.79
CA SER A 110 0.08 23.38 3.72
C SER A 110 1.34 24.00 3.15
N THR A 111 2.18 23.19 2.49
CA THR A 111 3.42 23.65 1.86
C THR A 111 3.15 24.57 0.68
N SER A 112 2.20 24.22 -0.20
CA SER A 112 1.79 25.04 -1.34
C SER A 112 1.18 26.37 -0.89
N ARG A 113 0.32 26.35 0.13
CA ARG A 113 -0.32 27.56 0.68
C ARG A 113 0.71 28.49 1.32
N SER A 114 1.66 27.91 2.07
CA SER A 114 2.79 28.67 2.65
C SER A 114 3.68 29.28 1.57
N GLY A 115 3.96 28.53 0.50
CA GLY A 115 4.74 29.02 -0.64
C GLY A 115 4.04 30.15 -1.40
N ALA A 116 2.72 30.08 -1.57
CA ALA A 116 1.93 31.13 -2.23
C ALA A 116 2.05 32.48 -1.49
N ALA A 117 2.06 32.44 -0.16
CA ALA A 117 2.14 33.63 0.71
C ALA A 117 3.48 34.39 0.60
N LEU A 118 4.51 33.82 -0.03
CA LEU A 118 5.81 34.47 -0.25
C LEU A 118 5.80 35.45 -1.43
N PHE A 119 4.78 35.40 -2.29
CA PHE A 119 4.70 36.20 -3.51
C PHE A 119 3.50 37.15 -3.47
N ALA A 120 3.54 38.20 -4.30
CA ALA A 120 2.37 39.06 -4.52
C ALA A 120 1.18 38.22 -5.00
N ALA A 121 -0.01 38.49 -4.45
CA ALA A 121 -1.20 37.66 -4.63
C ALA A 121 -1.65 37.50 -6.10
N ASP A 122 -1.41 38.53 -6.91
CA ASP A 122 -1.72 38.56 -8.35
C ASP A 122 -0.62 37.93 -9.21
N SER A 123 0.53 37.57 -8.63
CA SER A 123 1.63 36.99 -9.38
C SER A 123 1.25 35.61 -9.95
N PRO A 124 1.76 35.26 -11.15
CA PRO A 124 1.57 33.92 -11.73
C PRO A 124 2.11 32.78 -10.86
N VAL A 125 3.04 33.06 -9.93
CA VAL A 125 3.58 32.07 -9.00
C VAL A 125 2.58 31.80 -7.87
N ALA A 126 2.09 32.86 -7.20
CA ALA A 126 1.09 32.75 -6.14
C ALA A 126 -0.17 32.03 -6.64
N ARG A 127 -0.64 32.36 -7.84
CA ARG A 127 -1.80 31.70 -8.46
C ARG A 127 -1.60 30.19 -8.65
N ARG A 128 -0.45 29.76 -9.18
CA ARG A 128 -0.17 28.32 -9.40
C ARG A 128 -0.08 27.55 -8.09
N LEU A 129 0.54 28.13 -7.06
CA LEU A 129 0.67 27.50 -5.75
C LEU A 129 -0.66 27.47 -5.00
N THR A 130 -1.48 28.51 -5.13
CA THR A 130 -2.84 28.54 -4.57
C THR A 130 -3.71 27.48 -5.22
N GLU A 131 -3.70 27.38 -6.55
CA GLU A 131 -4.44 26.34 -7.27
C GLU A 131 -4.00 24.92 -6.85
N ALA A 132 -2.69 24.69 -6.69
CA ALA A 132 -2.19 23.41 -6.19
C ALA A 132 -2.69 23.12 -4.77
N ALA A 133 -2.65 24.11 -3.87
CA ALA A 133 -3.14 23.95 -2.51
C ALA A 133 -4.65 23.62 -2.49
N ASP A 134 -5.44 24.35 -3.26
CA ASP A 134 -6.89 24.16 -3.31
C ASP A 134 -7.26 22.80 -3.92
N PHE A 135 -6.51 22.34 -4.93
CA PHE A 135 -6.67 20.99 -5.47
C PHE A 135 -6.32 19.90 -4.46
N PHE A 136 -5.21 20.03 -3.72
CA PHE A 136 -4.85 19.05 -2.69
C PHE A 136 -5.85 19.03 -1.53
N ALA A 137 -6.37 20.18 -1.12
CA ALA A 137 -7.43 20.29 -0.10
C ALA A 137 -8.72 19.57 -0.54
N PHE A 138 -9.09 19.77 -1.81
CA PHE A 138 -10.26 19.11 -2.42
C PHE A 138 -10.11 17.59 -2.39
N ILE A 139 -9.01 17.05 -2.93
CA ILE A 139 -8.78 15.60 -2.96
C ILE A 139 -8.66 15.02 -1.55
N HIS A 140 -8.01 15.73 -0.62
CA HIS A 140 -7.86 15.30 0.77
C HIS A 140 -9.22 15.05 1.42
N THR A 141 -10.14 16.01 1.25
CA THR A 141 -11.50 15.95 1.83
C THR A 141 -12.32 14.83 1.22
N ASP A 142 -12.31 14.70 -0.11
CA ASP A 142 -13.08 13.68 -0.82
C ASP A 142 -12.59 12.27 -0.48
N MET A 143 -11.28 12.07 -0.40
CA MET A 143 -10.68 10.78 -0.06
C MET A 143 -11.04 10.34 1.36
N GLU A 144 -11.05 11.27 2.34
CA GLU A 144 -11.53 10.95 3.69
C GLU A 144 -12.97 10.44 3.66
N GLN A 145 -13.85 11.09 2.89
CA GLN A 145 -15.25 10.71 2.81
C GLN A 145 -15.42 9.34 2.12
N MET A 146 -14.68 9.09 1.05
CA MET A 146 -14.69 7.80 0.35
C MET A 146 -14.27 6.65 1.28
N ILE A 147 -13.21 6.86 2.07
CA ILE A 147 -12.73 5.84 3.02
C ILE A 147 -13.74 5.61 4.15
N LYS A 148 -14.34 6.68 4.69
CA LYS A 148 -15.41 6.59 5.70
C LYS A 148 -16.59 5.76 5.17
N ASN A 149 -17.03 6.03 3.94
CA ASN A 149 -18.13 5.30 3.31
C ASN A 149 -17.78 3.82 3.09
N TRP A 150 -16.59 3.53 2.57
CA TRP A 150 -16.12 2.15 2.35
C TRP A 150 -16.18 1.32 3.64
N ARG A 151 -15.70 1.88 4.76
CA ARG A 151 -15.72 1.22 6.07
C ARG A 151 -17.12 1.03 6.64
N ALA A 152 -18.03 1.96 6.37
CA ALA A 152 -19.43 1.82 6.79
C ALA A 152 -20.12 0.66 6.06
N ASP A 153 -19.80 0.45 4.78
CA ASP A 153 -20.37 -0.62 3.95
C ASP A 153 -19.68 -1.98 4.16
N HIS A 154 -18.46 -2.00 4.70
CA HIS A 154 -17.67 -3.20 4.96
C HIS A 154 -17.17 -3.25 6.41
N PRO A 155 -18.08 -3.38 7.40
CA PRO A 155 -17.68 -3.65 8.77
C PRO A 155 -16.95 -5.00 8.81
N GLY A 156 -15.74 -5.01 9.38
CA GLY A 156 -14.92 -6.22 9.53
C GLY A 156 -15.63 -7.34 10.27
#